data_AF-A0A4Q3AVH2-F1
#
_entry.id   AF-A0A4Q3AVH2-F1
#
_cell.length_a   1.000
_cell.length_b   1.000
_cell.length_c   1.000
_cell.angle_alpha   90.00
_cell.angle_beta   90.00
_cell.angle_gamma   90.00
#
_symmetry.space_group_name_H-M   'P 1'
#
loop_
_entity.id
_entity.type
_entity.pdbx_description
1 polymer ?
#
loop_
_entity_poly.entity_id
_entity_poly.type
_entity_poly.pdbx_seq_one_letter_code
_entity_poly.pdbx_strand_id
1 'polypeptide(L)' 'EVRNYDTFDLLIGYDFGERFNLSFDVRNLFDEKPPFVDTAGGYDPQSANPIPRVFALTGSVKF' A
#
# COMPACT_ATOMS: atom_id res chain seq x y z
N GLU A 1 15.25 11.92 -14.38
CA GLU A 1 15.36 10.45 -14.25
C GLU A 1 14.24 10.00 -13.33
N VAL A 2 13.38 9.09 -13.79
CA VAL A 2 12.32 8.53 -12.95
C VAL A 2 12.98 7.44 -12.09
N ARG A 3 13.14 7.70 -10.79
CA ARG A 3 13.69 6.69 -9.86
C ARG A 3 12.68 5.56 -9.72
N ASN A 4 13.15 4.31 -9.69
CA ASN A 4 12.29 3.16 -9.49
C ASN A 4 11.61 3.27 -8.10
N TYR A 5 10.31 2.98 -8.05
CA TYR A 5 9.52 3.02 -6.82
C TYR A 5 9.21 1.60 -6.38
N ASP A 6 10.14 1.04 -5.61
CA ASP A 6 10.02 -0.29 -5.04
C ASP A 6 9.54 -0.19 -3.60
N THR A 7 8.33 -0.68 -3.33
CA THR A 7 7.77 -0.73 -1.98
C THR A 7 7.70 -2.16 -1.47
N PHE A 8 7.81 -2.31 -0.15
CA PHE A 8 7.51 -3.57 0.53
C PHE A 8 6.18 -3.45 1.24
N ASP A 9 5.31 -4.42 1.02
CA ASP A 9 3.99 -4.48 1.66
C ASP A 9 3.98 -5.65 2.66
N LEU A 10 3.30 -5.45 3.78
CA LEU A 10 3.18 -6.44 4.85
C LEU A 10 1.72 -6.68 5.16
N LEU A 11 1.29 -7.94 5.08
CA LEU A 11 -0.02 -8.39 5.52
C LEU A 11 0.14 -9.43 6.62
N ILE A 12 -0.52 -9.20 7.76
CA ILE A 12 -0.60 -10.14 8.87
C ILE A 12 -2.08 -10.43 9.11
N GLY A 13 -2.46 -11.70 9.03
CA GLY A 13 -3.82 -12.18 9.31
C GLY A 13 -3.83 -13.13 10.50
N TYR A 14 -4.93 -13.11 11.25
CA TYR A 14 -5.20 -14.08 12.31
C TYR A 14 -6.64 -14.57 12.24
N ASP A 15 -6.80 -15.89 12.25
CA ASP A 15 -8.08 -16.57 12.30
C ASP A 15 -8.49 -16.83 13.75
N PHE A 16 -9.58 -16.22 14.18
CA PHE A 16 -10.23 -16.49 15.45
C PHE A 16 -11.27 -17.61 15.27
N GLY A 17 -10.81 -18.84 15.46
CA GLY A 17 -11.63 -20.03 15.20
C GLY A 17 -11.95 -20.16 13.71
N GLU A 18 -13.11 -20.75 13.40
CA GLU A 18 -13.46 -21.10 12.01
C GLU A 18 -14.23 -19.99 11.26
N ARG A 19 -14.66 -18.95 11.98
CA ARG A 19 -15.69 -18.02 11.49
C ARG A 19 -15.24 -16.58 11.40
N PHE A 20 -14.22 -16.16 12.14
CA PHE A 20 -13.80 -14.76 12.18
C PHE A 20 -12.33 -14.64 11.81
N ASN A 21 -12.01 -13.73 10.90
CA ASN A 21 -10.65 -13.40 10.52
C ASN A 21 -10.42 -11.89 10.72
N LEU A 22 -9.24 -11.54 11.23
CA LEU A 22 -8.77 -10.16 11.30
C LEU A 22 -7.42 -10.07 10.61
N SER A 23 -7.27 -9.10 9.72
CA SER A 23 -5.99 -8.83 9.06
C SER A 23 -5.60 -7.37 9.16
N PHE A 24 -4.32 -7.14 9.37
CA PHE A 24 -3.67 -5.84 9.33
C PHE A 24 -2.73 -5.80 8.12
N ASP A 25 -2.88 -4.77 7.31
CA ASP A 25 -2.12 -4.55 6.08
C ASP A 25 -1.40 -3.21 6.16
N VAL A 26 -0.13 -3.22 5.78
CA VAL A 26 0.71 -2.02 5.65
C VAL A 26 1.31 -2.01 4.26
N ARG A 27 0.91 -1.03 3.46
CA ARG A 27 1.53 -0.77 2.16
C ARG A 27 2.63 0.24 2.29
N ASN A 28 3.73 0.05 1.57
CA ASN A 28 4.93 0.87 1.69
C ASN A 28 5.43 0.91 3.15
N LEU A 29 5.74 -0.27 3.70
CA LEU A 29 6.17 -0.50 5.09
C LEU A 29 7.33 0.42 5.50
N PHE A 30 8.26 0.66 4.58
CA PHE A 30 9.46 1.46 4.81
C PHE A 30 9.31 2.94 4.44
N ASP A 31 8.10 3.40 4.09
CA ASP A 31 7.81 4.81 3.80
C ASP A 31 8.70 5.39 2.68
N GLU A 32 8.93 4.60 1.63
CA GLU A 32 9.64 5.04 0.44
C GLU A 32 8.88 6.21 -0.18
N LYS A 33 9.62 7.25 -0.58
CA LYS A 33 8.99 8.45 -1.11
C LYS A 33 8.42 8.15 -2.50
N PRO A 34 7.11 8.35 -2.71
CA PRO A 34 6.50 8.10 -4.01
C PRO A 34 7.16 8.99 -5.08
N PRO A 35 7.43 8.46 -6.28
CA PRO A 35 8.01 9.24 -7.36
C PRO A 35 6.97 10.27 -7.78
N PHE A 36 7.29 11.54 -7.54
CA PHE A 36 6.52 12.66 -8.05
C PHE A 36 7.26 13.19 -9.27
N VAL A 37 6.73 12.91 -10.47
CA VAL A 37 7.26 13.47 -11.70
C VAL A 37 6.58 14.82 -11.91
N ASP A 38 7.23 15.88 -11.43
CA ASP A 38 6.82 17.27 -11.70
C ASP A 38 7.42 17.69 -13.05
N THR A 39 6.76 17.27 -14.14
CA THR A 39 7.12 17.72 -15.49
C THR A 39 6.59 19.12 -15.74
N ALA A 40 7.31 19.93 -16.53
CA ALA A 40 6.94 21.32 -16.86
C ALA A 40 5.52 21.52 -17.47
N GLY A 41 4.80 20.44 -17.76
CA GLY A 41 3.42 20.42 -18.27
C GLY A 41 2.38 19.78 -17.33
N GLY A 42 2.72 19.46 -16.08
CA GLY A 42 1.79 18.89 -15.08
C GLY A 42 2.11 17.46 -14.67
N TYR A 43 1.18 16.87 -13.90
CA TYR A 43 1.26 15.53 -13.32
C TYR A 43 1.12 14.44 -14.39
N ASP A 44 2.10 13.54 -14.48
CA ASP A 44 2.03 12.34 -15.33
C ASP A 44 1.61 11.10 -14.51
N PRO A 45 0.37 10.62 -14.66
CA PRO A 45 -0.13 9.43 -13.94
C PRO A 45 0.52 8.11 -14.37
N GLN A 46 1.27 8.07 -15.48
CA GLN A 46 1.94 6.85 -15.95
C GLN A 46 3.32 6.64 -15.31
N SER A 47 3.96 7.73 -14.86
CA SER A 47 5.30 7.70 -14.25
C SER A 47 5.32 8.08 -12.77
N ALA A 48 4.21 8.59 -12.24
CA ALA A 48 4.03 8.88 -10.83
C ALA A 48 3.10 7.85 -10.16
N ASN A 49 3.56 7.23 -9.08
CA ASN A 49 2.70 6.51 -8.15
C ASN A 49 2.62 7.33 -6.85
N PRO A 50 1.57 8.15 -6.65
CA PRO A 50 1.49 9.07 -5.53
C PRO A 50 1.04 8.42 -4.22
N ILE A 51 0.87 7.09 -4.17
CA ILE A 51 0.32 6.41 -2.99
C ILE A 51 1.39 6.37 -1.89
N PRO A 52 1.18 7.04 -0.74
CA PRO A 52 2.11 7.02 0.39
C PRO A 52 1.97 5.73 1.20
N ARG A 53 2.60 5.65 2.38
CA ARG A 53 2.33 4.55 3.32
C ARG A 53 0.87 4.52 3.75
N VAL A 54 0.25 3.35 3.65
CA VAL A 54 -1.16 3.12 4.00
C VAL A 54 -1.25 1.99 5.02
N PHE A 55 -2.09 2.19 6.03
CA PHE A 55 -2.46 1.16 7.01
C PHE A 55 -3.92 0.78 6.81
N ALA A 56 -4.23 -0.51 6.80
CA ALA A 56 -5.59 -1.01 6.72
C ALA A 56 -5.84 -2.13 7.74
N LEU A 57 -7.03 -2.11 8.32
CA LEU A 57 -7.53 -3.18 9.20
C LEU A 57 -8.79 -3.75 8.55
N THR A 58 -8.80 -5.06 8.34
CA THR A 58 -9.92 -5.77 7.71
C THR A 58 -10.40 -6.88 8.64
N GLY A 59 -11.71 -6.94 8.88
CA GLY A 59 -12.36 -8.03 9.58
C GLY A 59 -13.34 -8.73 8.65
N SER A 60 -13.36 -10.07 8.65
CA SER A 60 -14.31 -10.86 7.85
C SER A 60 -14.97 -11.97 8.68
N VAL A 61 -16.21 -12.28 8.31
CA VAL A 61 -17.00 -13.36 8.92
C VAL A 61 -17.36 -14.36 7.82
N LYS A 62 -17.09 -15.64 8.08
CA LYS A 62 -17.46 -16.75 7.20
C LYS A 62 -18.83 -17.31 7.61
N PHE A 63 -19.77 -17.32 6.66
CA PHE A 63 -21.13 -17.83 6.83
C PHE A 63 -21.26 -19.26 6.29
#